data_AF-A0A9E4E0B7-F1
#
_entry.id   AF-A0A9E4E0B7-F1
#
_cell.length_a   1.000
_cell.length_b   1.000
_cell.length_c   1.000
_cell.angle_alpha   90.00
_cell.angle_beta   90.00
_cell.angle_gamma   90.00
#
_symmetry.space_group_name_H-M   'P 1'
#
loop_
_entity.id
_entity.type
_entity.pdbx_description
1 polymer ?
#
loop_
_entity_poly.entity_id
_entity_poly.type
_entity_poly.pdbx_seq_one_letter_code
_entity_poly.pdbx_strand_id
1 'polypeptide(L)'
;MNESEAPEHAADAAGVVEESGPGPFAHIRTRTLLPVAVVVGAALYLLLLVADQLGLAELDAPLAMEVFRLLVAYAAIAIWIWIACRRAGVAPARLLGGQPPSPVSWLATAGLLAVGLVFSMGSWYLSASALSYIAPGLLDWLTESLAAAEIPSGASPLHQTLWHLEIVLLAPVVEELLFRGVLVNRWGAKWGIRTGVLASSAIFACLHANPVGVFALGLVAALLYLRTGTLLVPIVLHVGNNLIATVMGEFAELEGTLEVEQIRGSVPEALLLVGIAAPALIWYVRRNWPRRDAPIPYMR
;
A
#
# COMPACT_ATOMS: atom_id res chain seq x y z
N MET A 1 76.67 -10.02 -5.11
CA MET A 1 75.43 -10.79 -5.33
C MET A 1 74.86 -11.19 -3.99
N ASN A 2 73.99 -10.36 -3.41
CA ASN A 2 72.79 -10.77 -2.69
C ASN A 2 72.02 -9.49 -2.33
N GLU A 3 71.05 -9.11 -3.16
CA GLU A 3 70.06 -8.08 -2.82
C GLU A 3 68.85 -8.83 -2.24
N SER A 4 68.46 -8.50 -1.00
CA SER A 4 67.25 -9.02 -0.37
C SER A 4 66.12 -8.00 -0.57
N GLU A 5 65.25 -8.26 -1.56
CA GLU A 5 64.01 -7.52 -1.73
C GLU A 5 62.96 -7.94 -0.69
N ALA A 6 62.35 -6.96 -0.04
CA ALA A 6 61.16 -7.12 0.78
C ALA A 6 59.92 -7.12 -0.13
N PRO A 7 58.84 -7.87 0.20
CA PRO A 7 57.63 -7.83 -0.61
C PRO A 7 56.80 -6.57 -0.30
N GLU A 8 56.54 -5.82 -1.37
CA GLU A 8 55.77 -4.59 -1.44
C GLU A 8 54.27 -4.86 -1.22
N HIS A 9 53.67 -4.09 -0.32
CA HIS A 9 52.22 -4.01 -0.11
C HIS A 9 51.54 -3.44 -1.36
N ALA A 10 50.91 -4.29 -2.18
CA ALA A 10 49.93 -3.85 -3.17
C ALA A 10 48.53 -4.23 -2.70
N ALA A 11 47.88 -3.29 -2.02
CA ALA A 11 46.45 -3.32 -1.74
C ALA A 11 45.70 -3.14 -3.07
N ASP A 12 44.98 -4.17 -3.47
CA ASP A 12 44.07 -4.15 -4.62
C ASP A 12 42.83 -3.32 -4.25
N ALA A 13 42.92 -2.01 -4.49
CA ALA A 13 41.80 -1.09 -4.45
C ALA A 13 40.93 -1.34 -5.69
N ALA A 14 40.04 -2.34 -5.58
CA ALA A 14 38.92 -2.49 -6.49
C ALA A 14 38.10 -1.19 -6.45
N GLY A 15 38.25 -0.39 -7.52
CA GLY A 15 37.51 0.85 -7.71
C GLY A 15 36.01 0.58 -7.64
N VAL A 16 35.40 1.04 -6.56
CA VAL A 16 33.96 1.27 -6.50
C VAL A 16 33.70 2.39 -7.51
N VAL A 17 33.29 2.00 -8.71
CA VAL A 17 32.70 2.93 -9.66
C VAL A 17 31.40 3.40 -9.00
N GLU A 18 31.46 4.57 -8.36
CA GLU A 18 30.26 5.35 -8.05
C GLU A 18 29.56 5.62 -9.39
N GLU A 19 28.51 4.85 -9.69
CA GLU A 19 27.60 5.15 -10.79
C GLU A 19 26.94 6.50 -10.48
N SER A 20 27.54 7.57 -10.99
CA SER A 20 27.10 8.97 -10.86
C SER A 20 25.84 9.31 -11.69
N GLY A 21 25.11 8.28 -12.13
CA GLY A 21 23.85 8.40 -12.86
C GLY A 21 22.62 8.31 -11.94
N PRO A 22 21.46 8.84 -12.36
CA PRO A 22 20.23 8.65 -11.62
C PRO A 22 19.91 7.15 -11.58
N GLY A 23 19.87 6.53 -10.39
CA GLY A 23 19.70 5.08 -10.25
C GLY A 23 18.43 4.53 -10.91
N PRO A 24 18.30 3.20 -11.07
CA PRO A 24 17.44 2.56 -12.07
C PRO A 24 15.95 2.96 -12.00
N PHE A 25 15.45 3.25 -10.79
CA PHE A 25 14.08 3.74 -10.58
C PHE A 25 13.79 5.07 -11.25
N ALA A 26 14.78 5.93 -11.51
CA ALA A 26 14.60 7.22 -12.18
C ALA A 26 14.05 7.09 -13.61
N HIS A 27 14.23 5.92 -14.23
CA HIS A 27 13.81 5.65 -15.60
C HIS A 27 12.38 5.07 -15.70
N ILE A 28 11.77 4.66 -14.59
CA ILE A 28 10.40 4.15 -14.59
C ILE A 28 9.42 5.27 -14.95
N ARG A 29 8.56 5.04 -15.94
CA ARG A 29 7.56 6.02 -16.40
C ARG A 29 6.20 5.68 -15.81
N THR A 30 5.88 6.20 -14.62
CA THR A 30 4.60 5.92 -13.92
C THR A 30 3.36 6.22 -14.79
N ARG A 31 3.45 7.17 -15.72
CA ARG A 31 2.39 7.48 -16.69
C ARG A 31 1.97 6.30 -17.58
N THR A 32 2.77 5.24 -17.69
CA THR A 32 2.40 4.06 -18.48
C THR A 32 1.53 3.07 -17.72
N LEU A 33 1.31 3.25 -16.41
CA LEU A 33 0.45 2.38 -15.60
C LEU A 33 -0.99 2.39 -16.14
N LEU A 34 -1.57 3.57 -16.31
CA LEU A 34 -2.95 3.71 -16.75
C LEU A 34 -3.19 3.09 -18.15
N PRO A 35 -2.38 3.37 -19.19
CA PRO A 35 -2.52 2.68 -20.48
C PRO A 35 -2.42 1.15 -20.40
N VAL A 36 -1.52 0.61 -19.56
CA VAL A 36 -1.41 -0.86 -19.39
C VAL A 36 -2.64 -1.41 -18.67
N ALA A 37 -3.13 -0.71 -17.64
CA ALA A 37 -4.36 -1.10 -16.93
C ALA A 37 -5.57 -1.15 -17.88
N VAL A 38 -5.71 -0.16 -18.76
CA VAL A 38 -6.77 -0.13 -19.77
C VAL A 38 -6.65 -1.30 -20.76
N VAL A 39 -5.45 -1.56 -21.30
CA VAL A 39 -5.24 -2.64 -22.29
C VAL A 39 -5.48 -4.02 -21.67
N VAL A 40 -4.93 -4.27 -20.47
CA VAL A 40 -5.11 -5.55 -19.76
C VAL A 40 -6.57 -5.74 -19.36
N GLY A 41 -7.22 -4.68 -18.85
CA GLY A 41 -8.64 -4.71 -18.51
C GLY A 41 -9.53 -5.03 -19.70
N ALA A 42 -9.31 -4.37 -20.84
CA ALA A 42 -10.06 -4.64 -22.07
C ALA A 42 -9.85 -6.06 -22.60
N ALA A 43 -8.62 -6.57 -22.57
CA ALA A 43 -8.31 -7.93 -23.03
C ALA A 43 -8.96 -9.00 -22.16
N LEU A 44 -8.93 -8.84 -20.83
CA LEU A 44 -9.60 -9.74 -19.91
C LEU A 44 -11.12 -9.67 -20.07
N TYR A 45 -11.69 -8.47 -20.27
CA TYR A 45 -13.13 -8.31 -20.44
C TYR A 45 -13.61 -9.03 -21.70
N LEU A 46 -12.87 -8.89 -22.80
CA LEU A 46 -13.14 -9.61 -24.04
C LEU A 46 -13.05 -11.12 -23.85
N LEU A 47 -12.06 -11.61 -23.09
CA LEU A 47 -11.94 -13.03 -22.79
C LEU A 47 -13.16 -13.55 -22.03
N LEU A 48 -13.68 -12.77 -21.07
CA LEU A 48 -14.87 -13.13 -20.31
C LEU A 48 -16.13 -13.14 -21.19
N LEU A 49 -16.28 -12.17 -22.11
CA LEU A 49 -17.33 -12.18 -23.12
C LEU A 49 -17.28 -13.42 -24.00
N VAL A 50 -16.08 -13.81 -24.46
CA VAL A 50 -15.94 -15.04 -25.26
C VAL A 50 -16.26 -16.29 -24.43
N ALA A 51 -15.80 -16.36 -23.18
CA ALA A 51 -16.10 -17.48 -22.30
C ALA A 51 -17.60 -17.65 -22.05
N ASP A 52 -18.32 -16.54 -21.88
CA ASP A 52 -19.78 -16.52 -21.73
C ASP A 52 -20.51 -16.98 -22.99
N GLN A 53 -20.11 -16.47 -24.16
CA GLN A 53 -20.67 -16.93 -25.44
C GLN A 53 -20.41 -18.41 -25.73
N LEU A 54 -19.34 -18.98 -25.16
CA LEU A 54 -19.00 -20.40 -25.27
C LEU A 54 -19.65 -21.26 -24.16
N GLY A 55 -20.40 -20.66 -23.23
CA GLY A 55 -20.99 -21.37 -22.09
C GLY A 55 -19.96 -21.91 -21.08
N LEU A 56 -18.75 -21.35 -21.08
CA LEU A 56 -17.66 -21.72 -20.16
C LEU A 56 -17.67 -20.91 -18.86
N ALA A 57 -18.36 -19.78 -18.85
CA ALA A 57 -18.61 -18.92 -17.68
C ALA A 57 -19.98 -18.26 -17.83
N GLU A 58 -20.57 -17.80 -16.74
CA GLU A 58 -21.76 -16.93 -16.78
C GLU A 58 -21.30 -15.53 -16.38
N LEU A 59 -21.33 -14.58 -17.33
CA LEU A 59 -20.89 -13.21 -17.09
C LEU A 59 -21.64 -12.54 -15.93
N ASP A 60 -22.93 -12.84 -15.81
CA ASP A 60 -23.82 -12.24 -14.81
C ASP A 60 -23.69 -12.91 -13.43
N ALA A 61 -22.91 -13.99 -13.31
CA ALA A 61 -22.69 -14.63 -12.02
C ALA A 61 -21.82 -13.73 -11.11
N PRO A 62 -22.28 -13.39 -9.89
CA PRO A 62 -21.54 -12.50 -8.99
C PRO A 62 -20.09 -12.95 -8.75
N LEU A 63 -19.88 -14.27 -8.61
CA LEU A 63 -18.55 -14.86 -8.44
C LEU A 63 -17.66 -14.69 -9.68
N ALA A 64 -18.22 -14.80 -10.89
CA ALA A 64 -17.45 -14.65 -12.12
C ALA A 64 -17.01 -13.19 -12.31
N MET A 65 -17.91 -12.25 -12.01
CA MET A 65 -17.60 -10.81 -12.06
C MET A 65 -16.57 -10.42 -11.00
N GLU A 66 -16.64 -11.02 -9.80
CA GLU A 66 -15.63 -10.84 -8.76
C GLU A 66 -14.25 -11.30 -9.22
N VAL A 67 -14.13 -12.56 -9.67
CA VAL A 67 -12.87 -13.12 -10.18
C VAL A 67 -12.32 -12.28 -11.34
N PHE A 68 -13.20 -11.81 -12.22
CA PHE A 68 -12.81 -10.92 -13.30
C PHE A 68 -12.23 -9.59 -12.80
N ARG A 69 -12.93 -8.92 -11.87
CA ARG A 69 -12.46 -7.67 -11.24
C ARG A 69 -11.09 -7.85 -10.60
N LEU A 70 -10.90 -8.94 -9.85
CA LEU A 70 -9.63 -9.32 -9.22
C LEU A 70 -8.49 -9.40 -10.24
N LEU A 71 -8.71 -10.17 -11.31
CA LEU A 71 -7.70 -10.35 -12.35
C LEU A 71 -7.36 -9.03 -13.03
N VAL A 72 -8.35 -8.21 -13.36
CA VAL A 72 -8.11 -6.90 -13.99
C VAL A 72 -7.35 -5.96 -13.06
N ALA A 73 -7.81 -5.81 -11.82
CA ALA A 73 -7.23 -4.85 -10.88
C ALA A 73 -5.79 -5.21 -10.53
N TYR A 74 -5.51 -6.46 -10.18
CA TYR A 74 -4.20 -6.85 -9.64
C TYR A 74 -3.25 -7.39 -10.69
N ALA A 75 -3.72 -8.17 -11.67
CA ALA A 75 -2.81 -8.69 -12.70
C ALA A 75 -2.29 -7.56 -13.58
N ALA A 76 -3.11 -6.53 -13.89
CA ALA A 76 -2.64 -5.39 -14.65
C ALA A 76 -1.54 -4.60 -13.93
N ILE A 77 -1.72 -4.36 -12.62
CA ILE A 77 -0.70 -3.68 -11.80
C ILE A 77 0.56 -4.56 -11.71
N ALA A 78 0.43 -5.86 -11.43
CA ALA A 78 1.56 -6.77 -11.32
C ALA A 78 2.34 -6.90 -12.64
N ILE A 79 1.64 -7.05 -13.76
CA ILE A 79 2.23 -7.07 -15.11
C ILE A 79 2.93 -5.74 -15.38
N TRP A 80 2.29 -4.62 -15.05
CA TRP A 80 2.92 -3.31 -15.24
C TRP A 80 4.18 -3.15 -14.41
N ILE A 81 4.16 -3.51 -13.12
CA ILE A 81 5.34 -3.49 -12.23
C ILE A 81 6.44 -4.36 -12.83
N TRP A 82 6.12 -5.57 -13.27
CA TRP A 82 7.08 -6.48 -13.90
C TRP A 82 7.73 -5.87 -15.15
N ILE A 83 6.92 -5.33 -16.08
CA ILE A 83 7.42 -4.66 -17.28
C ILE A 83 8.28 -3.44 -16.93
N ALA A 84 7.81 -2.61 -15.99
CA ALA A 84 8.49 -1.39 -15.57
C ALA A 84 9.86 -1.69 -14.96
N CYS A 85 9.94 -2.68 -14.07
CA CYS A 85 11.19 -3.13 -13.45
C CYS A 85 12.15 -3.71 -14.48
N ARG A 86 11.67 -4.60 -15.37
CA ARG A 86 12.50 -5.21 -16.42
C ARG A 86 13.09 -4.16 -17.36
N ARG A 87 12.28 -3.18 -17.78
CA ARG A 87 12.75 -2.06 -18.64
C ARG A 87 13.73 -1.13 -17.92
N ALA A 88 13.66 -1.03 -16.60
CA ALA A 88 14.57 -0.25 -15.78
C ALA A 88 15.82 -1.03 -15.34
N GLY A 89 15.98 -2.29 -15.76
CA GLY A 89 17.10 -3.13 -15.32
C GLY A 89 17.01 -3.59 -13.86
N VAL A 90 15.84 -3.45 -13.22
CA VAL A 90 15.60 -3.89 -11.83
C VAL A 90 15.04 -5.31 -11.86
N ALA A 91 15.73 -6.26 -11.23
CA ALA A 91 15.16 -7.58 -11.01
C ALA A 91 13.94 -7.47 -10.08
N PRO A 92 12.74 -7.95 -10.45
CA PRO A 92 11.52 -7.80 -9.62
C PRO A 92 11.67 -8.38 -8.22
N ALA A 93 12.44 -9.46 -8.06
CA ALA A 93 12.74 -10.05 -6.75
C ALA A 93 13.43 -9.07 -5.78
N ARG A 94 14.18 -8.08 -6.29
CA ARG A 94 14.80 -7.04 -5.45
C ARG A 94 13.76 -6.14 -4.78
N LEU A 95 12.54 -6.01 -5.33
CA LEU A 95 11.47 -5.27 -4.68
C LEU A 95 11.08 -5.91 -3.33
N LEU A 96 11.08 -7.24 -3.24
CA LEU A 96 10.69 -7.92 -2.01
C LEU A 96 11.74 -7.74 -0.88
N GLY A 97 12.97 -7.37 -1.22
CA GLY A 97 13.98 -6.88 -0.29
C GLY A 97 15.33 -7.57 -0.39
N GLY A 98 16.31 -6.99 0.31
CA GLY A 98 17.58 -7.59 0.69
C GLY A 98 17.66 -7.76 2.21
N GLN A 99 18.84 -8.11 2.77
CA GLN A 99 18.98 -8.18 4.22
C GLN A 99 18.69 -6.81 4.87
N PRO A 100 17.87 -6.75 5.92
CA PRO A 100 17.47 -5.48 6.52
C PRO A 100 18.68 -4.78 7.14
N PRO A 101 18.87 -3.46 6.93
CA PRO A 101 20.03 -2.72 7.46
C PRO A 101 19.97 -2.55 8.98
N SER A 102 18.81 -2.84 9.59
CA SER A 102 18.64 -2.94 11.03
C SER A 102 17.66 -4.07 11.36
N PRO A 103 17.82 -4.79 12.48
CA PRO A 103 16.89 -5.83 12.88
C PRO A 103 15.46 -5.29 13.02
N VAL A 104 14.49 -6.06 12.49
CA VAL A 104 13.06 -5.73 12.56
C VAL A 104 12.55 -6.00 13.96
N SER A 105 11.96 -4.98 14.61
CA SER A 105 11.22 -5.18 15.86
C SER A 105 9.75 -5.43 15.54
N TRP A 106 9.33 -6.69 15.59
CA TRP A 106 7.93 -7.07 15.38
C TRP A 106 7.01 -6.53 16.47
N LEU A 107 7.48 -6.42 17.71
CA LEU A 107 6.72 -5.79 18.79
C LEU A 107 6.46 -4.31 18.52
N ALA A 108 7.47 -3.56 18.07
CA ALA A 108 7.27 -2.15 17.69
C ALA A 108 6.34 -2.02 16.48
N THR A 109 6.44 -2.95 15.52
CA THR A 109 5.55 -2.98 14.34
C THR A 109 4.10 -3.25 14.73
N ALA A 110 3.86 -4.21 15.64
CA ALA A 110 2.55 -4.48 16.20
C ALA A 110 2.00 -3.29 17.02
N GLY A 111 2.86 -2.61 17.78
CA GLY A 111 2.49 -1.37 18.48
C GLY A 111 2.08 -0.26 17.51
N LEU A 112 2.80 -0.09 16.39
CA LEU A 112 2.45 0.87 15.35
C LEU A 112 1.14 0.49 14.63
N LEU A 113 0.89 -0.81 14.42
CA LEU A 113 -0.38 -1.30 13.89
C LEU A 113 -1.53 -0.89 14.81
N ALA A 114 -1.44 -1.19 16.11
CA ALA A 114 -2.47 -0.88 17.08
C ALA A 114 -2.74 0.63 17.16
N VAL A 115 -1.69 1.45 17.28
CA VAL A 115 -1.80 2.92 17.30
C VAL A 115 -2.39 3.44 15.98
N GLY A 116 -1.98 2.87 14.84
CA GLY A 116 -2.48 3.23 13.52
C GLY A 116 -3.98 2.94 13.37
N LEU A 117 -4.45 1.78 13.83
CA LEU A 117 -5.86 1.40 13.81
C LEU A 117 -6.72 2.32 14.69
N VAL A 118 -6.26 2.61 15.91
CA VAL A 118 -6.93 3.56 16.82
C VAL A 118 -7.07 4.93 16.18
N PHE A 119 -5.99 5.44 15.56
CA PHE A 119 -6.02 6.71 14.84
C PHE A 119 -6.95 6.65 13.62
N SER A 120 -6.90 5.56 12.84
CA SER A 120 -7.74 5.36 11.66
C SER A 120 -9.23 5.38 12.04
N MET A 121 -9.62 4.64 13.08
CA MET A 121 -10.99 4.61 13.57
C MET A 121 -11.47 5.99 14.06
N GLY A 122 -10.69 6.66 14.90
CA GLY A 122 -11.05 8.02 15.34
C GLY A 122 -11.14 9.01 14.19
N SER A 123 -10.20 8.97 13.24
CA SER A 123 -10.21 9.87 12.08
C SER A 123 -11.37 9.59 11.11
N TRP A 124 -11.81 8.33 10.96
CA TRP A 124 -13.01 7.98 10.19
C TRP A 124 -14.24 8.65 10.78
N TYR A 125 -14.55 8.42 12.06
CA TYR A 125 -15.74 8.99 12.70
C TYR A 125 -15.72 10.52 12.73
N LEU A 126 -14.57 11.15 12.95
CA LEU A 126 -14.46 12.62 12.87
C LEU A 126 -14.72 13.14 11.45
N SER A 127 -14.14 12.48 10.43
CA SER A 127 -14.30 12.90 9.03
C SER A 127 -15.73 12.68 8.56
N ALA A 128 -16.32 11.52 8.85
CA ALA A 128 -17.70 11.19 8.54
C ALA A 128 -18.69 12.13 9.26
N SER A 129 -18.45 12.41 10.55
CA SER A 129 -19.26 13.38 11.31
C SER A 129 -19.19 14.77 10.69
N ALA A 130 -18.00 15.25 10.34
CA ALA A 130 -17.85 16.54 9.66
C ALA A 130 -18.59 16.55 8.32
N LEU A 131 -18.44 15.52 7.49
CA LEU A 131 -19.17 15.35 6.23
C LEU A 131 -20.69 15.36 6.42
N SER A 132 -21.20 14.75 7.49
CA SER A 132 -22.63 14.74 7.79
C SER A 132 -23.25 16.13 7.97
N TYR A 133 -22.42 17.15 8.29
CA TYR A 133 -22.86 18.53 8.44
C TYR A 133 -22.55 19.38 7.20
N ILE A 134 -21.40 19.19 6.56
CA ILE A 134 -20.93 20.06 5.46
C ILE A 134 -21.34 19.57 4.08
N ALA A 135 -21.50 18.27 3.90
CA ALA A 135 -21.77 17.62 2.61
C ALA A 135 -22.49 16.27 2.83
N PRO A 136 -23.72 16.26 3.37
CA PRO A 136 -24.44 15.03 3.72
C PRO A 136 -24.62 14.09 2.52
N GLY A 137 -24.93 14.60 1.32
CA GLY A 137 -25.04 13.75 0.13
C GLY A 137 -23.72 13.09 -0.30
N LEU A 138 -22.56 13.65 0.07
CA LEU A 138 -21.27 12.99 -0.12
C LEU A 138 -21.06 11.88 0.91
N LEU A 139 -21.53 12.07 2.15
CA LEU A 139 -21.51 11.01 3.17
C LEU A 139 -22.42 9.85 2.75
N ASP A 140 -23.65 10.14 2.31
CA ASP A 140 -24.60 9.12 1.85
C ASP A 140 -24.00 8.29 0.71
N TRP A 141 -23.44 8.95 -0.30
CA TRP A 141 -22.73 8.28 -1.39
C TRP A 141 -21.57 7.41 -0.89
N LEU A 142 -20.82 7.88 0.10
CA LEU A 142 -19.67 7.16 0.66
C LEU A 142 -20.12 5.92 1.44
N THR A 143 -21.12 6.05 2.33
CA THR A 143 -21.61 4.93 3.13
C THR A 143 -22.33 3.90 2.27
N GLU A 144 -23.10 4.33 1.27
CA GLU A 144 -23.70 3.42 0.27
C GLU A 144 -22.63 2.70 -0.55
N SER A 145 -21.57 3.40 -0.97
CA SER A 145 -20.47 2.76 -1.72
C SER A 145 -19.70 1.75 -0.89
N LEU A 146 -19.52 2.00 0.41
CA LEU A 146 -18.89 1.07 1.34
C LEU A 146 -19.76 -0.17 1.55
N ALA A 147 -21.06 0.01 1.82
CA ALA A 147 -22.00 -1.10 1.94
C ALA A 147 -22.10 -1.91 0.63
N ALA A 148 -22.03 -1.26 -0.53
CA ALA A 148 -22.02 -1.94 -1.83
C ALA A 148 -20.72 -2.69 -2.14
N ALA A 149 -19.62 -2.37 -1.44
CA ALA A 149 -18.34 -3.05 -1.59
C ALA A 149 -18.22 -4.32 -0.72
N GLU A 150 -19.14 -4.50 0.24
CA GLU A 150 -19.23 -5.69 1.08
C GLU A 150 -19.71 -6.91 0.29
N ILE A 151 -19.45 -8.10 0.83
CA ILE A 151 -19.81 -9.35 0.17
C ILE A 151 -21.35 -9.46 0.11
N PRO A 152 -21.95 -9.77 -1.05
CA PRO A 152 -23.40 -9.92 -1.15
C PRO A 152 -23.95 -10.96 -0.16
N SER A 153 -25.06 -10.63 0.48
CA SER A 153 -25.76 -11.56 1.35
C SER A 153 -26.15 -12.83 0.59
N GLY A 154 -25.84 -14.00 1.18
CA GLY A 154 -26.04 -15.29 0.53
C GLY A 154 -24.96 -15.71 -0.48
N ALA A 155 -23.85 -14.97 -0.57
CA ALA A 155 -22.69 -15.38 -1.36
C ALA A 155 -22.20 -16.80 -0.97
N SER A 156 -21.78 -17.57 -1.96
CA SER A 156 -21.21 -18.91 -1.71
C SER A 156 -19.97 -18.82 -0.81
N PRO A 157 -19.63 -19.88 -0.04
CA PRO A 157 -18.42 -19.87 0.80
C PRO A 157 -17.14 -19.59 0.01
N LEU A 158 -17.08 -20.02 -1.25
CA LEU A 158 -15.97 -19.73 -2.15
C LEU A 158 -15.89 -18.23 -2.48
N HIS A 159 -17.01 -17.59 -2.80
CA HIS A 159 -17.06 -16.15 -3.08
C HIS A 159 -16.61 -15.34 -1.85
N GLN A 160 -17.15 -15.66 -0.68
CA GLN A 160 -16.73 -15.03 0.58
C GLN A 160 -15.22 -15.21 0.79
N THR A 161 -14.70 -16.42 0.64
CA THR A 161 -13.27 -16.70 0.83
C THR A 161 -12.39 -15.89 -0.12
N LEU A 162 -12.78 -15.77 -1.39
CA LEU A 162 -12.02 -15.02 -2.39
C LEU A 162 -12.01 -13.51 -2.11
N TRP A 163 -13.14 -12.95 -1.69
CA TRP A 163 -13.23 -11.53 -1.31
C TRP A 163 -12.35 -11.23 -0.08
N HIS A 164 -12.36 -12.09 0.94
CA HIS A 164 -11.49 -11.92 2.11
C HIS A 164 -10.01 -12.03 1.74
N LEU A 165 -9.66 -13.00 0.90
CA LEU A 165 -8.28 -13.15 0.39
C LEU A 165 -7.86 -11.94 -0.44
N GLU A 166 -8.77 -11.32 -1.18
CA GLU A 166 -8.52 -10.07 -1.88
C GLU A 166 -8.17 -8.95 -0.89
N ILE A 167 -9.15 -8.56 -0.06
CA ILE A 167 -9.08 -7.33 0.72
C ILE A 167 -8.02 -7.40 1.82
N VAL A 168 -7.82 -8.59 2.41
CA VAL A 168 -6.87 -8.78 3.51
C VAL A 168 -5.46 -9.03 3.02
N LEU A 169 -5.27 -9.73 1.90
CA LEU A 169 -3.96 -10.22 1.48
C LEU A 169 -3.51 -9.69 0.12
N LEU A 170 -4.27 -9.96 -0.94
CA LEU A 170 -3.84 -9.66 -2.30
C LEU A 170 -3.71 -8.16 -2.54
N ALA A 171 -4.71 -7.37 -2.14
CA ALA A 171 -4.71 -5.93 -2.32
C ALA A 171 -3.56 -5.26 -1.56
N PRO A 172 -3.36 -5.51 -0.25
CA PRO A 172 -2.24 -4.94 0.48
C PRO A 172 -0.87 -5.29 -0.11
N VAL A 173 -0.67 -6.52 -0.58
CA VAL A 173 0.61 -6.95 -1.21
C VAL A 173 0.87 -6.15 -2.49
N VAL A 174 -0.11 -6.06 -3.39
CA VAL A 174 0.04 -5.35 -4.66
C VAL A 174 0.19 -3.85 -4.44
N GLU A 175 -0.55 -3.29 -3.50
CA GLU A 175 -0.45 -1.88 -3.13
C GLU A 175 0.92 -1.56 -2.54
N GLU A 176 1.45 -2.36 -1.62
CA GLU A 176 2.81 -2.12 -1.10
C GLU A 176 3.89 -2.25 -2.19
N LEU A 177 3.75 -3.21 -3.11
CA LEU A 177 4.65 -3.33 -4.26
C LEU A 177 4.60 -2.07 -5.15
N LEU A 178 3.42 -1.53 -5.40
CA LEU A 178 3.25 -0.32 -6.20
C LEU A 178 3.74 0.92 -5.45
N PHE A 179 3.17 1.21 -4.29
CA PHE A 179 3.39 2.45 -3.56
C PHE A 179 4.79 2.49 -2.94
N ARG A 180 5.19 1.47 -2.19
CA ARG A 180 6.49 1.47 -1.48
C ARG A 180 7.59 0.92 -2.39
N GLY A 181 7.32 -0.18 -3.09
CA GLY A 181 8.27 -0.79 -4.00
C GLY A 181 8.63 0.08 -5.21
N VAL A 182 7.65 0.71 -5.86
CA VAL A 182 7.89 1.50 -7.09
C VAL A 182 7.80 3.00 -6.87
N LEU A 183 6.70 3.53 -6.33
CA LEU A 183 6.43 4.98 -6.33
C LEU A 183 7.34 5.75 -5.37
N VAL A 184 7.53 5.28 -4.13
CA VAL A 184 8.50 5.88 -3.18
C VAL A 184 9.90 5.93 -3.79
N ASN A 185 10.37 4.83 -4.39
CA ASN A 185 11.69 4.77 -5.04
C ASN A 185 11.77 5.69 -6.26
N ARG A 186 10.77 5.67 -7.14
CA ARG A 186 10.72 6.46 -8.37
C ARG A 186 10.70 7.96 -8.12
N TRP A 187 9.81 8.41 -7.24
CA TRP A 187 9.66 9.82 -6.90
C TRP A 187 10.75 10.27 -5.94
N GLY A 188 11.25 9.38 -5.09
CA GLY A 188 12.47 9.58 -4.33
C GLY A 188 13.66 9.91 -5.22
N ALA A 189 13.87 9.12 -6.28
CA ALA A 189 14.96 9.35 -7.24
C ALA A 189 14.78 10.63 -8.08
N LYS A 190 13.54 11.05 -8.33
CA LYS A 190 13.24 12.22 -9.18
C LYS A 190 13.27 13.54 -8.41
N TRP A 191 12.69 13.55 -7.22
CA TRP A 191 12.28 14.74 -6.49
C TRP A 191 12.71 14.73 -5.02
N GLY A 192 13.54 13.75 -4.63
CA GLY A 192 13.99 13.55 -3.27
C GLY A 192 13.06 12.63 -2.46
N ILE A 193 13.67 11.88 -1.53
CA ILE A 193 12.99 10.80 -0.79
C ILE A 193 11.79 11.28 0.01
N ARG A 194 11.84 12.50 0.57
CA ARG A 194 10.71 13.10 1.30
C ARG A 194 9.49 13.30 0.42
N THR A 195 9.70 13.76 -0.81
CA THR A 195 8.64 13.91 -1.81
C THR A 195 8.07 12.55 -2.18
N GLY A 196 8.93 11.53 -2.34
CA GLY A 196 8.48 10.15 -2.59
C GLY A 196 7.57 9.61 -1.48
N VAL A 197 7.95 9.79 -0.21
CA VAL A 197 7.15 9.40 0.96
C VAL A 197 5.81 10.14 0.98
N LEU A 198 5.82 11.47 0.86
CA LEU A 198 4.61 12.30 0.95
C LEU A 198 3.65 12.05 -0.22
N ALA A 199 4.14 12.10 -1.46
CA ALA A 199 3.32 11.95 -2.66
C ALA A 199 2.74 10.54 -2.77
N SER A 200 3.53 9.50 -2.45
CA SER A 200 3.03 8.12 -2.43
C SER A 200 1.95 7.93 -1.37
N SER A 201 2.14 8.46 -0.17
CA SER A 201 1.15 8.33 0.91
C SER A 201 -0.12 9.12 0.62
N ALA A 202 -0.01 10.31 0.02
CA ALA A 202 -1.15 11.14 -0.33
C ALA A 202 -2.01 10.50 -1.44
N ILE A 203 -1.37 10.00 -2.51
CA ILE A 203 -2.11 9.33 -3.59
C ILE A 203 -2.73 8.04 -3.07
N PHE A 204 -2.02 7.26 -2.25
CA PHE A 204 -2.58 6.07 -1.61
C PHE A 204 -3.84 6.42 -0.79
N ALA A 205 -3.77 7.46 0.04
CA ALA A 205 -4.90 7.94 0.84
C ALA A 205 -6.12 8.39 0.01
N CYS A 206 -5.91 9.10 -1.10
CA CYS A 206 -7.00 9.58 -1.95
C CYS A 206 -7.79 8.47 -2.64
N LEU A 207 -7.27 7.24 -2.67
CA LEU A 207 -7.94 6.08 -3.25
C LEU A 207 -8.81 5.33 -2.23
N HIS A 208 -8.90 5.81 -0.98
CA HIS A 208 -9.60 5.15 0.12
C HIS A 208 -10.68 6.02 0.75
N ALA A 209 -11.66 5.39 1.38
CA ALA A 209 -12.77 6.05 2.06
C ALA A 209 -12.35 6.85 3.31
N ASN A 210 -11.24 6.49 3.96
CA ASN A 210 -10.66 7.25 5.08
C ASN A 210 -9.29 7.85 4.73
N PRO A 211 -9.23 8.96 3.95
CA PRO A 211 -7.94 9.53 3.54
C PRO A 211 -7.04 9.94 4.71
N VAL A 212 -7.59 10.39 5.84
CA VAL A 212 -6.79 10.86 6.98
C VAL A 212 -6.07 9.69 7.65
N GLY A 213 -6.80 8.62 8.00
CA GLY A 213 -6.22 7.42 8.59
C GLY A 213 -5.25 6.71 7.63
N VAL A 214 -5.65 6.58 6.36
CA VAL A 214 -4.85 5.89 5.34
C VAL A 214 -3.60 6.68 4.96
N PHE A 215 -3.61 8.02 5.02
CA PHE A 215 -2.40 8.82 4.86
C PHE A 215 -1.39 8.54 5.97
N ALA A 216 -1.85 8.41 7.22
CA ALA A 216 -0.98 8.08 8.35
C ALA A 216 -0.38 6.66 8.21
N LEU A 217 -1.20 5.66 7.84
CA LEU A 217 -0.72 4.31 7.49
C LEU A 217 0.28 4.37 6.33
N GLY A 218 -0.03 5.16 5.31
CA GLY A 218 0.81 5.62 4.21
C GLY A 218 2.23 5.92 4.64
N LEU A 219 2.34 6.93 5.50
CA LEU A 219 3.59 7.43 6.06
C LEU A 219 4.30 6.38 6.90
N VAL A 220 3.60 5.71 7.82
CA VAL A 220 4.21 4.71 8.72
C VAL A 220 4.82 3.55 7.91
N ALA A 221 4.07 2.99 6.96
CA ALA A 221 4.57 1.92 6.09
C ALA A 221 5.76 2.38 5.24
N ALA A 222 5.73 3.60 4.69
CA ALA A 222 6.87 4.14 3.95
C ALA A 222 8.12 4.31 4.83
N LEU A 223 7.97 4.80 6.07
CA LEU A 223 9.08 4.96 6.99
C LEU A 223 9.63 3.61 7.49
N LEU A 224 8.76 2.63 7.76
CA LEU A 224 9.17 1.26 8.07
C LEU A 224 9.94 0.65 6.92
N TYR A 225 9.47 0.82 5.69
CA TYR A 225 10.15 0.38 4.49
C TYR A 225 11.55 1.02 4.36
N LEU A 226 11.68 2.34 4.52
CA LEU A 226 12.98 3.02 4.44
C LEU A 226 13.95 2.58 5.54
N ARG A 227 13.45 2.24 6.73
CA ARG A 227 14.27 1.76 7.85
C ARG A 227 14.69 0.31 7.72
N THR A 228 13.79 -0.55 7.23
CA THR A 228 13.99 -2.00 7.21
C THR A 228 14.49 -2.52 5.88
N GLY A 229 14.41 -1.74 4.81
CA GLY A 229 14.92 -2.13 3.48
C GLY A 229 14.18 -3.31 2.84
N THR A 230 13.07 -3.75 3.42
CA THR A 230 12.25 -4.86 2.91
C THR A 230 10.78 -4.45 2.86
N LEU A 231 10.06 -4.93 1.84
CA LEU A 231 8.61 -4.76 1.76
C LEU A 231 7.85 -5.71 2.68
N LEU A 232 8.49 -6.73 3.25
CA LEU A 232 7.80 -7.66 4.15
C LEU A 232 7.17 -6.93 5.35
N VAL A 233 7.87 -5.94 5.91
CA VAL A 233 7.40 -5.19 7.08
C VAL A 233 6.16 -4.34 6.80
N PRO A 234 6.15 -3.45 5.78
CA PRO A 234 4.93 -2.72 5.44
C PRO A 234 3.81 -3.64 4.92
N ILE A 235 4.11 -4.75 4.23
CA ILE A 235 3.10 -5.74 3.82
C ILE A 235 2.41 -6.34 5.05
N VAL A 236 3.18 -6.83 6.02
CA VAL A 236 2.60 -7.41 7.26
C VAL A 236 1.79 -6.39 8.03
N LEU A 237 2.29 -5.14 8.14
CA LEU A 237 1.53 -4.05 8.77
C LEU A 237 0.19 -3.84 8.06
N HIS A 238 0.19 -3.80 6.73
CA HIS A 238 -0.98 -3.46 5.94
C HIS A 238 -2.00 -4.61 5.85
N VAL A 239 -1.53 -5.87 5.75
CA VAL A 239 -2.36 -7.07 5.88
C VAL A 239 -3.01 -7.12 7.26
N GLY A 240 -2.25 -6.86 8.33
CA GLY A 240 -2.80 -6.79 9.68
C GLY A 240 -3.83 -5.67 9.84
N ASN A 241 -3.60 -4.51 9.22
CA ASN A 241 -4.55 -3.40 9.22
C ASN A 241 -5.85 -3.78 8.52
N ASN A 242 -5.78 -4.35 7.31
CA ASN A 242 -6.98 -4.74 6.56
C ASN A 242 -7.72 -5.89 7.23
N LEU A 243 -7.03 -6.88 7.79
CA LEU A 243 -7.68 -7.95 8.55
C LEU A 243 -8.52 -7.38 9.70
N ILE A 244 -7.91 -6.54 10.53
CA ILE A 244 -8.60 -5.98 11.70
C ILE A 244 -9.70 -5.02 11.25
N ALA A 245 -9.45 -4.18 10.25
CA ALA A 245 -10.45 -3.25 9.72
C ALA A 245 -11.65 -3.97 9.10
N THR A 246 -11.43 -5.09 8.38
CA THR A 246 -12.50 -5.91 7.80
C THR A 246 -13.38 -6.48 8.90
N VAL A 247 -12.77 -7.12 9.89
CA VAL A 247 -13.50 -7.69 11.04
C VAL A 247 -14.27 -6.58 11.78
N MET A 248 -13.66 -5.42 12.02
CA MET A 248 -14.34 -4.30 12.67
C MET A 248 -15.49 -3.72 11.82
N GLY A 249 -15.36 -3.70 10.49
CA GLY A 249 -16.40 -3.27 9.57
C GLY A 249 -17.63 -4.18 9.64
N GLU A 250 -17.42 -5.50 9.62
CA GLU A 250 -18.51 -6.48 9.75
C GLU A 250 -19.24 -6.35 11.11
N PHE A 251 -18.50 -6.13 12.21
CA PHE A 251 -19.12 -5.86 13.52
C PHE A 251 -19.89 -4.54 13.54
N ALA A 252 -19.35 -3.49 12.92
CA ALA A 252 -19.96 -2.17 12.82
C ALA A 252 -21.29 -2.20 12.04
N GLU A 253 -21.35 -2.97 10.95
CA GLU A 253 -22.55 -3.16 10.15
C GLU A 253 -23.66 -3.85 10.98
N LEU A 254 -23.32 -4.93 11.70
CA LEU A 254 -24.26 -5.66 12.56
C LEU A 254 -24.84 -4.81 13.69
N GLU A 255 -24.05 -3.89 14.25
CA GLU A 255 -24.47 -2.98 15.32
C GLU A 255 -25.11 -1.68 14.80
N GLY A 256 -25.16 -1.47 13.47
CA GLY A 256 -25.71 -0.26 12.87
C GLY A 256 -24.88 1.00 13.14
N THR A 257 -23.57 0.88 13.37
CA THR A 257 -22.71 2.03 13.72
C THR A 257 -22.41 2.95 12.54
N LEU A 258 -22.80 2.56 11.32
CA LEU A 258 -22.70 3.37 10.11
C LEU A 258 -23.90 4.32 9.92
N GLU A 259 -24.93 4.25 10.77
CA GLU A 259 -26.03 5.20 10.76
C GLU A 259 -25.54 6.62 11.11
N VAL A 260 -26.06 7.64 10.41
CA VAL A 260 -25.61 9.04 10.57
C VAL A 260 -25.75 9.53 12.02
N GLU A 261 -26.79 9.12 12.73
CA GLU A 261 -27.00 9.50 14.13
C GLU A 261 -25.92 8.90 15.04
N GLN A 262 -25.59 7.62 14.87
CA GLN A 262 -24.53 6.94 15.61
C GLN A 262 -23.15 7.54 15.29
N ILE A 263 -22.89 7.85 14.01
CA ILE A 263 -21.66 8.54 13.58
C ILE A 263 -21.51 9.87 14.33
N ARG A 264 -22.56 10.70 14.36
CA ARG A 264 -22.55 11.98 15.08
C ARG A 264 -22.38 11.81 16.59
N GLY A 265 -23.02 10.79 17.16
CA GLY A 265 -22.91 10.45 18.58
C GLY A 265 -21.50 10.02 19.00
N SER A 266 -20.70 9.48 18.06
CA SER A 266 -19.36 8.94 18.32
C SER A 266 -18.23 9.99 18.36
N VAL A 267 -18.55 11.28 18.22
CA VAL A 267 -17.54 12.35 18.17
C VAL A 267 -16.64 12.41 19.42
N PRO A 268 -17.16 12.32 20.67
CA PRO A 268 -16.32 12.34 21.87
C PRO A 268 -15.30 11.20 21.91
N GLU A 269 -15.73 9.98 21.57
CA GLU A 269 -14.89 8.78 21.48
C GLU A 269 -13.86 8.97 20.37
N ALA A 270 -14.28 9.45 19.20
CA ALA A 270 -13.39 9.70 18.08
C ALA A 270 -12.29 10.73 18.40
N LEU A 271 -12.63 11.81 19.11
CA LEU A 271 -11.66 12.79 19.62
C LEU A 271 -10.68 12.15 20.61
N LEU A 272 -11.15 11.28 21.51
CA LEU A 272 -10.29 10.56 22.45
C LEU A 272 -9.31 9.64 21.70
N LEU A 273 -9.81 8.83 20.75
CA LEU A 273 -8.99 7.91 19.94
C LEU A 273 -7.90 8.65 19.16
N VAL A 274 -8.25 9.76 18.50
CA VAL A 274 -7.26 10.61 17.82
C VAL A 274 -6.31 11.25 18.82
N GLY A 275 -6.81 11.75 19.94
CA GLY A 275 -6.03 12.41 21.00
C GLY A 275 -4.96 11.52 21.61
N ILE A 276 -5.23 10.21 21.77
CA ILE A 276 -4.25 9.25 22.30
C ILE A 276 -3.27 8.75 21.22
N ALA A 277 -3.73 8.53 19.99
CA ALA A 277 -2.92 7.89 18.95
C ALA A 277 -2.06 8.88 18.15
N ALA A 278 -2.59 10.07 17.86
CA ALA A 278 -1.89 11.07 17.04
C ALA A 278 -0.52 11.48 17.62
N PRO A 279 -0.35 11.71 18.94
CA PRO A 279 0.96 12.05 19.50
C PRO A 279 2.02 10.97 19.24
N ALA A 280 1.66 9.70 19.38
CA ALA A 280 2.56 8.58 19.13
C ALA A 280 2.95 8.48 17.65
N LEU A 281 2.00 8.65 16.73
CA LEU A 281 2.27 8.68 15.29
C LEU A 281 3.13 9.88 14.88
N ILE A 282 2.82 11.08 15.38
CA ILE A 282 3.59 12.30 15.13
C ILE A 282 5.02 12.13 15.65
N TRP A 283 5.18 11.58 16.86
CA TRP A 283 6.49 11.28 17.42
C TRP A 283 7.26 10.29 16.54
N TYR A 284 6.62 9.19 16.12
CA TYR A 284 7.24 8.20 15.25
C TYR A 284 7.65 8.81 13.91
N VAL A 285 6.77 9.55 13.25
CA VAL A 285 7.06 10.21 11.97
C VAL A 285 8.21 11.20 12.12
N ARG A 286 8.21 12.05 13.15
CA ARG A 286 9.29 13.01 13.42
C ARG A 286 10.63 12.32 13.68
N ARG A 287 10.63 11.26 14.50
CA ARG A 287 11.84 10.53 14.88
C ARG A 287 12.49 9.79 13.72
N ASN A 288 11.68 9.36 12.75
CA ASN A 288 12.08 8.52 11.62
C ASN A 288 12.09 9.26 10.28
N TRP A 289 11.82 10.57 10.28
CA TRP A 289 11.76 11.36 9.06
C TRP A 289 13.09 11.28 8.29
N PRO A 290 13.08 10.96 7.00
CA PRO A 290 14.32 10.76 6.27
C PRO A 290 15.08 12.09 6.09
N ARG A 291 16.41 11.99 6.06
CA ARG A 291 17.26 13.10 5.59
C ARG A 291 16.96 13.38 4.12
N ARG A 292 17.24 14.60 3.64
CA ARG A 292 16.94 14.99 2.24
C ARG A 292 17.71 14.13 1.22
N ASP A 293 18.91 13.72 1.60
CA ASP A 293 19.89 12.92 0.87
C ASP A 293 19.83 11.43 1.22
N ALA A 294 18.83 10.97 1.98
CA ALA A 294 18.81 9.57 2.41
C ALA A 294 18.74 8.64 1.18
N PRO A 295 19.62 7.62 1.12
CA PRO A 295 19.67 6.74 -0.03
C PRO A 295 18.41 5.88 -0.12
N ILE A 296 17.99 5.67 -1.36
CA ILE A 296 16.86 4.84 -1.72
C ILE A 296 17.21 3.37 -1.37
N PRO A 297 16.33 2.60 -0.69
CA PRO A 297 16.71 1.29 -0.14
C PRO A 297 17.30 0.30 -1.15
N TYR A 298 16.87 0.34 -2.41
CA TYR A 298 17.38 -0.54 -3.48
C TYR A 298 18.59 0.03 -4.26
N MET A 299 19.17 1.14 -3.81
CA MET A 299 20.39 1.76 -4.36
C MET A 299 21.56 1.70 -3.37
N ARG A 300 21.51 0.76 -2.41
CA ARG A 300 22.60 0.47 -1.46
C ARG A 300 23.33 -0.80 -1.85
#